data_AF-A0A7T6Z3M2-F1
#
_entry.id   AF-A0A7T6Z3M2-F1
#
_cell.length_a   1.000
_cell.length_b   1.000
_cell.length_c   1.000
_cell.angle_alpha   90.00
_cell.angle_beta   90.00
_cell.angle_gamma   90.00
#
_symmetry.space_group_name_H-M   'P 1'
#
loop_
_entity.id
_entity.type
_entity.pdbx_description
1 polymer ?
#
loop_
_entity_poly.entity_id
_entity_poly.type
_entity_poly.pdbx_seq_one_letter_code
_entity_poly.pdbx_strand_id
1 'polypeptide(L)' 'MSKKEYVTEWIEDVFGDLNEVTIEDYDHLPYGKKITDCTDDYVIVYYDDRKNRVSFIFKEK' A
#
# COMPACT_ATOMS: atom_id res chain seq x y z
N MET A 1 16.53 0.87 -7.50
CA MET A 1 15.23 1.35 -7.00
C MET A 1 15.26 1.32 -5.48
N SER A 2 14.81 2.39 -4.86
CA SER A 2 14.58 2.51 -3.42
C SER A 2 13.37 1.68 -3.01
N LYS A 3 13.30 1.31 -1.72
CA LYS A 3 12.15 0.56 -1.15
C LYS A 3 10.84 1.33 -1.28
N LYS A 4 10.91 2.66 -1.24
CA LYS A 4 9.78 3.55 -1.50
C LYS A 4 9.27 3.41 -2.94
N GLU A 5 10.18 3.41 -3.92
CA GLU A 5 9.81 3.21 -5.33
C GLU A 5 9.17 1.84 -5.57
N TYR A 6 9.66 0.78 -4.92
CA TYR A 6 9.04 -0.55 -4.99
C TYR A 6 7.60 -0.58 -4.49
N VAL A 7 7.30 0.13 -3.40
CA VAL A 7 5.92 0.21 -2.88
C VAL A 7 5.04 1.01 -3.84
N THR A 8 5.52 2.15 -4.34
CA THR A 8 4.77 2.97 -5.30
C THR A 8 4.47 2.20 -6.58
N GLU A 9 5.47 1.55 -7.19
CA GLU A 9 5.31 0.77 -8.42
C GLU A 9 4.31 -0.36 -8.25
N TRP A 10 4.36 -1.08 -7.12
CA TRP A 10 3.39 -2.13 -6.82
C TRP A 10 1.96 -1.59 -6.68
N ILE A 11 1.80 -0.41 -6.07
CA ILE A 11 0.49 0.23 -5.93
C ILE A 11 -0.04 0.66 -7.29
N GLU A 12 0.80 1.22 -8.16
CA GLU A 12 0.41 1.59 -9.52
C GLU A 12 0.02 0.36 -10.36
N ASP A 13 0.73 -0.76 -10.23
CA ASP A 13 0.42 -2.00 -10.95
C ASP A 13 -0.91 -2.64 -10.50
N VAL A 14 -1.20 -2.59 -9.19
CA VAL A 14 -2.41 -3.23 -8.61
C VAL A 14 -3.63 -2.32 -8.61
N PHE A 15 -3.44 -1.02 -8.37
CA PHE A 15 -4.52 -0.05 -8.20
C PHE A 15 -4.55 1.04 -9.27
N GLY A 16 -3.64 1.06 -10.24
CA GLY A 16 -3.57 2.12 -11.26
C GLY A 16 -4.84 2.28 -12.10
N ASP A 17 -5.59 1.19 -12.29
CA ASP A 17 -6.89 1.21 -13.00
C ASP A 17 -8.08 1.54 -12.07
N LEU A 18 -7.88 1.59 -10.76
CA LEU A 18 -8.91 1.87 -9.77
C LEU A 18 -9.03 3.38 -9.56
N ASN A 19 -9.97 4.00 -10.27
CA ASN A 19 -10.22 5.46 -10.19
C ASN A 19 -10.78 5.94 -8.83
N GLU A 20 -11.18 5.02 -7.94
CA GLU A 20 -11.90 5.33 -6.69
C GLU A 20 -11.15 4.86 -5.44
N VAL A 21 -9.82 5.02 -5.42
CA VAL A 21 -9.02 4.81 -4.20
C VAL A 21 -8.33 6.09 -3.74
N THR A 22 -8.30 6.29 -2.43
CA THR A 22 -7.50 7.33 -1.78
C THR A 22 -6.23 6.69 -1.23
N ILE A 23 -5.08 7.26 -1.54
CA ILE A 23 -3.78 6.78 -1.08
C ILE A 23 -3.20 7.79 -0.09
N GLU A 24 -2.96 7.34 1.14
CA GLU A 24 -2.40 8.14 2.24
C GLU A 24 -1.08 7.53 2.74
N ASP A 25 -0.18 8.35 3.28
CA ASP A 25 1.01 7.85 3.98
C ASP A 25 0.62 7.13 5.27
N TYR A 26 1.27 6.00 5.53
CA TYR A 26 1.05 5.20 6.74
C TYR A 26 2.37 5.01 7.50
N ASP A 27 2.73 6.00 8.30
CA ASP A 27 4.05 6.13 8.94
C ASP A 27 4.34 5.07 10.04
N HIS A 28 3.36 4.26 10.41
CA HIS A 28 3.57 3.16 11.36
C HIS A 28 4.36 1.99 10.78
N LEU A 29 4.45 1.89 9.43
CA LEU A 29 5.20 0.84 8.75
C LEU A 29 6.22 1.45 7.76
N PRO A 30 7.38 0.79 7.55
CA PRO A 30 8.38 1.27 6.60
C PRO A 30 7.81 1.43 5.20
N TYR A 31 7.82 2.68 4.70
CA TYR A 31 7.27 3.04 3.39
C TYR A 31 5.78 2.68 3.25
N GLY A 32 5.06 2.68 4.36
CA GLY A 32 3.66 2.31 4.42
C GLY A 32 2.77 3.28 3.65
N LYS A 33 1.78 2.72 2.96
CA LYS A 33 0.70 3.43 2.28
C LYS A 33 -0.62 2.80 2.70
N LYS A 34 -1.59 3.61 3.07
CA LYS A 34 -2.97 3.17 3.29
C LYS A 34 -3.77 3.49 2.03
N ILE A 35 -4.42 2.49 1.47
CA ILE A 35 -5.24 2.59 0.27
C ILE A 35 -6.67 2.32 0.70
N THR A 36 -7.52 3.33 0.62
CA THR A 36 -8.92 3.27 1.06
C THR A 36 -9.83 3.38 -0.15
N ASP A 37 -10.83 2.51 -0.27
CA ASP A 37 -11.82 2.55 -1.35
C ASP A 37 -13.04 3.41 -1.00
N CYS A 38 -14.02 3.47 -1.91
CA CYS A 38 -15.26 4.24 -1.72
C CYS A 38 -16.19 3.69 -0.64
N THR A 39 -15.92 2.49 -0.11
CA THR A 39 -16.70 1.85 0.96
C THR A 39 -16.11 2.05 2.35
N ASP A 40 -15.04 2.83 2.47
CA ASP A 40 -14.20 2.97 3.68
C ASP A 40 -13.48 1.66 4.06
N ASP A 41 -13.43 0.69 3.16
CA ASP A 41 -12.55 -0.47 3.30
C ASP A 41 -11.12 -0.07 2.89
N TYR A 42 -10.12 -0.69 3.50
CA TYR A 42 -8.74 -0.33 3.21
C TYR A 42 -7.76 -1.49 3.31
N VAL A 43 -6.66 -1.32 2.58
CA VAL A 43 -5.47 -2.15 2.68
C VAL A 43 -4.27 -1.26 2.99
N ILE A 44 -3.40 -1.75 3.88
CA ILE A 44 -2.11 -1.12 4.17
C ILE A 44 -1.05 -1.88 3.38
N VAL A 45 -0.30 -1.18 2.53
CA VAL A 45 0.79 -1.71 1.72
C VAL A 45 2.10 -1.15 2.27
N TYR A 46 3.12 -1.99 2.43
CA TYR A 46 4.41 -1.56 3.01
C TYR A 46 5.55 -2.44 2.50
N TYR A 47 6.78 -2.01 2.73
CA TYR A 47 7.94 -2.85 2.45
C TYR A 47 8.30 -3.71 3.68
N ASP A 48 8.25 -5.04 3.54
CA ASP A 48 8.70 -5.96 4.58
C ASP A 48 10.20 -6.21 4.44
N ASP A 49 11.00 -5.51 5.24
CA ASP A 49 12.45 -5.66 5.29
C ASP A 49 12.92 -7.08 5.66
N ARG A 50 12.13 -7.82 6.44
CA ARG A 50 12.50 -9.18 6.86
C ARG A 50 12.35 -10.18 5.72
N LYS A 51 11.34 -9.96 4.86
CA LYS A 51 11.06 -10.80 3.69
C LYS A 51 11.64 -10.22 2.39
N ASN A 52 12.24 -9.02 2.45
CA ASN A 52 12.79 -8.28 1.32
C ASN A 52 11.79 -8.13 0.15
N ARG A 53 10.53 -7.79 0.46
CA ARG A 53 9.43 -7.67 -0.53
C ARG A 53 8.32 -6.74 -0.07
N VAL A 54 7.50 -6.25 -1.00
CA VAL A 54 6.22 -5.57 -0.68
C VAL A 54 5.27 -6.57 -0.02
N SER A 55 4.63 -6.16 1.07
CA SER A 55 3.59 -6.91 1.77
C SER A 55 2.38 -6.01 2.04
N PHE A 56 1.23 -6.63 2.32
CA PHE A 56 -0.01 -5.91 2.57
C PHE A 56 -0.80 -6.52 3.72
N ILE A 57 -1.63 -5.69 4.37
CA ILE A 57 -2.53 -6.06 5.46
C ILE A 57 -3.91 -5.50 5.12
N PHE A 58 -4.93 -6.35 5.06
CA PHE A 58 -6.31 -5.91 4.91
C PHE A 58 -6.88 -5.47 6.26
N LYS A 59 -7.81 -4.51 6.23
CA LYS A 59 -8.64 -4.15 7.38
C LYS A 59 -9.29 -5.42 7.95
N GLU A 60 -9.07 -5.70 9.23
CA GLU A 60 -9.83 -6.75 9.93
C GLU A 60 -11.28 -6.28 10.10
N LYS A 61 -12.24 -7.18 9.85
CA LYS A 61 -13.67 -6.90 10.02
C LYS A 61 -14.11 -6.97 11.47
#